data_AF-A0A6C2YWA3-F1
#
_entry.id   AF-A0A6C2YWA3-F1
#
_cell.length_a   1.000
_cell.length_b   1.000
_cell.length_c   1.000
_cell.angle_alpha   90.00
_cell.angle_beta   90.00
_cell.angle_gamma   90.00
#
_symmetry.space_group_name_H-M   'P 1'
#
loop_
_entity.id
_entity.type
_entity.pdbx_description
1 polymer ?
#
loop_
_entity_poly.entity_id
_entity_poly.type
_entity_poly.pdbx_seq_one_letter_code
_entity_poly.pdbx_strand_id
1 'polypeptide(L)'
;MTSDAKPMESDFNGSTTTQSSWMAWLTMPLLLLLGWVIYEVTMLPGLAALFMCLKFGWADFRTAFWLRQTDPNVIRGRACFWMYLTSGVWKVAIMGFAMAILVGILYIAHQENAPPGQLFKREQSAEQLAIGATLTMLAGFGICSLFTLRTILIGRRHQVRYWLSSGTHRDRVQRNWPPRLGQHNDASKILLSGISLISLLILPISTAILIAIMDPIIGPIPVDFLPLLYVFIVLLGVPTVILLLMDWLRKWMIAARPADCWGTDPLPDPKPTKAPPAHPDDVWMQS
;
A
#
# COMPACT_ATOMS: atom_id res chain seq x y z
N MET A 1 41.47 22.05 -11.43
CA MET A 1 40.22 21.97 -12.23
C MET A 1 39.11 21.51 -11.30
N THR A 2 38.55 22.45 -10.56
CA THR A 2 37.42 22.27 -9.65
C THR A 2 36.15 22.37 -10.48
N SER A 3 35.44 21.25 -10.60
CA SER A 3 34.14 21.19 -11.27
C SER A 3 33.13 21.95 -10.41
N ASP A 4 32.75 23.15 -10.85
CA ASP A 4 31.65 23.95 -10.31
C ASP A 4 30.31 23.19 -10.49
N ALA A 5 30.04 22.28 -9.56
CA ALA A 5 28.71 21.70 -9.41
C ALA A 5 27.80 22.78 -8.81
N LYS A 6 27.16 23.56 -9.67
CA LYS A 6 26.05 24.43 -9.26
C LYS A 6 25.04 23.60 -8.47
N PRO A 7 24.69 24.00 -7.23
CA PRO A 7 23.61 23.35 -6.51
C PRO A 7 22.36 23.47 -7.36
N MET A 8 21.77 22.34 -7.70
CA MET A 8 20.51 22.23 -8.42
C MET A 8 19.41 22.65 -7.44
N GLU A 9 19.32 23.96 -7.23
CA GLU A 9 18.41 24.62 -6.33
C GLU A 9 16.98 24.42 -6.82
N SER A 10 16.13 24.15 -5.85
CA SER A 10 14.85 23.48 -6.00
C SER A 10 13.82 24.36 -6.69
N ASP A 11 13.60 24.14 -7.98
CA ASP A 11 12.36 24.51 -8.67
C ASP A 11 11.18 23.61 -8.23
N PHE A 12 10.99 23.50 -6.90
CA PHE A 12 9.74 23.04 -6.31
C PHE A 12 8.76 24.22 -6.23
N ASN A 13 8.67 25.00 -7.30
CA ASN A 13 7.58 25.96 -7.45
C ASN A 13 6.31 25.15 -7.70
N GLY A 14 5.43 25.17 -6.69
CA GLY A 14 4.17 24.46 -6.57
C GLY A 14 3.17 24.75 -7.68
N SER A 15 3.49 24.36 -8.91
CA SER A 15 2.53 24.15 -9.99
C SER A 15 1.69 22.92 -9.62
N THR A 16 0.77 23.14 -8.68
CA THR A 16 -0.41 22.30 -8.50
C THR A 16 -1.17 22.36 -9.83
N THR A 17 -0.85 21.43 -10.72
CA THR A 17 -1.52 21.24 -12.00
C THR A 17 -3.01 21.02 -11.71
N THR A 18 -3.80 22.07 -11.89
CA THR A 18 -5.22 22.21 -11.56
C THR A 18 -6.12 21.31 -12.40
N GLN A 19 -5.60 20.68 -13.45
CA GLN A 19 -6.39 19.99 -14.47
C GLN A 19 -6.90 18.60 -14.06
N SER A 20 -6.48 18.05 -12.91
CA SER A 20 -6.97 16.75 -12.40
C SER A 20 -8.04 16.88 -11.29
N SER A 21 -8.42 18.10 -10.88
CA SER A 21 -9.27 18.28 -9.69
C SER A 21 -10.71 17.80 -9.89
N TRP A 22 -11.29 17.96 -11.09
CA TRP A 22 -12.72 17.71 -11.32
C TRP A 22 -13.10 16.23 -11.23
N MET A 23 -12.34 15.35 -11.89
CA MET A 23 -12.55 13.91 -11.74
C MET A 23 -12.24 13.45 -10.32
N ALA A 24 -11.25 14.03 -9.65
CA ALA A 24 -10.97 13.72 -8.25
C ALA A 24 -12.14 14.13 -7.34
N TRP A 25 -12.76 15.27 -7.62
CA TRP A 25 -13.93 15.78 -6.90
C TRP A 25 -15.15 14.88 -7.08
N LEU A 26 -15.41 14.37 -8.29
CA LEU A 26 -16.52 13.42 -8.57
C LEU A 26 -16.31 12.02 -7.97
N THR A 27 -15.07 11.56 -7.83
CA THR A 27 -14.82 10.22 -7.26
C THR A 27 -15.21 10.10 -5.79
N MET A 28 -15.17 11.20 -5.03
CA MET A 28 -15.53 11.20 -3.61
C MET A 28 -17.02 10.94 -3.35
N PRO A 29 -17.97 11.74 -3.89
CA PRO A 29 -19.40 11.50 -3.66
C PRO A 29 -19.85 10.16 -4.22
N LEU A 30 -19.24 9.69 -5.34
CA LEU A 30 -19.57 8.38 -5.89
C LEU A 30 -19.16 7.24 -4.95
N LEU A 31 -17.96 7.29 -4.36
CA LEU A 31 -17.52 6.27 -3.39
C LEU A 31 -18.33 6.34 -2.09
N LEU A 32 -18.73 7.54 -1.66
CA LEU A 32 -19.59 7.71 -0.50
C LEU A 32 -20.99 7.16 -0.75
N LEU A 33 -21.59 7.47 -1.91
CA LEU A 33 -22.87 6.91 -2.34
C LEU A 33 -22.80 5.39 -2.43
N LEU A 34 -21.74 4.85 -3.04
CA LEU A 34 -21.53 3.41 -3.13
C LEU A 34 -21.37 2.77 -1.75
N GLY A 35 -20.60 3.39 -0.86
CA GLY A 35 -20.44 2.94 0.53
C GLY A 35 -21.78 2.95 1.28
N TRP A 36 -22.60 3.99 1.10
CA TRP A 36 -23.94 4.07 1.67
C TRP A 36 -24.86 2.96 1.14
N VAL A 37 -24.91 2.74 -0.18
CA VAL A 37 -25.71 1.63 -0.77
C VAL A 37 -25.27 0.28 -0.22
N ILE A 38 -23.97 0.04 -0.11
CA ILE A 38 -23.44 -1.23 0.44
C ILE A 38 -23.80 -1.37 1.92
N TYR A 39 -23.73 -0.29 2.69
CA TYR A 39 -24.19 -0.29 4.07
C TYR A 39 -25.67 -0.65 4.18
N GLU A 40 -26.56 0.00 3.42
CA GLU A 40 -28.00 -0.28 3.47
C GLU A 40 -28.32 -1.72 3.05
N VAL A 41 -27.61 -2.27 2.06
CA VAL A 41 -27.84 -3.65 1.57
C VAL A 41 -27.28 -4.71 2.52
N THR A 42 -26.13 -4.46 3.15
CA THR A 42 -25.43 -5.47 3.97
C THR A 42 -25.65 -5.31 5.46
N MET A 43 -26.06 -4.12 5.92
CA MET A 43 -26.06 -3.70 7.32
C MET A 43 -24.66 -3.85 7.99
N LEU A 44 -23.58 -3.85 7.20
CA LEU A 44 -22.20 -4.00 7.68
C LEU A 44 -21.42 -2.68 7.54
N PRO A 45 -21.26 -1.89 8.61
CA PRO A 45 -20.56 -0.60 8.55
C PRO A 45 -19.08 -0.74 8.15
N GLY A 46 -18.46 -1.89 8.42
CA GLY A 46 -17.07 -2.18 8.02
C GLY A 46 -16.86 -2.18 6.50
N LEU A 47 -17.83 -2.65 5.72
CA LEU A 47 -17.73 -2.65 4.25
C LEU A 47 -17.79 -1.22 3.71
N ALA A 48 -18.71 -0.38 4.20
CA ALA A 48 -18.78 1.02 3.79
C ALA A 48 -17.48 1.78 4.09
N ALA A 49 -16.91 1.56 5.28
CA ALA A 49 -15.60 2.12 5.64
C ALA A 49 -14.48 1.63 4.70
N LEU A 50 -14.48 0.35 4.32
CA LEU A 50 -13.52 -0.20 3.37
C LEU A 50 -13.62 0.48 1.99
N PHE A 51 -14.82 0.70 1.47
CA PHE A 51 -15.02 1.40 0.18
C PHE A 51 -14.54 2.85 0.23
N MET A 52 -14.77 3.55 1.34
CA MET A 52 -14.21 4.88 1.57
C MET A 52 -12.68 4.85 1.62
N CYS A 53 -12.08 3.85 2.28
CA CYS A 53 -10.63 3.69 2.36
C CYS A 53 -10.01 3.33 1.01
N LEU A 54 -10.76 2.66 0.11
CA LEU A 54 -10.30 2.30 -1.24
C LEU A 54 -9.86 3.52 -2.05
N LYS A 55 -10.45 4.69 -1.77
CA LYS A 55 -10.07 5.96 -2.39
C LYS A 55 -8.57 6.26 -2.29
N PHE A 56 -7.96 5.90 -1.17
CA PHE A 56 -6.55 6.21 -0.90
C PHE A 56 -5.60 5.32 -1.71
N GLY A 57 -5.99 4.09 -2.03
CA GLY A 57 -5.22 3.18 -2.90
C GLY A 57 -5.52 3.32 -4.40
N TRP A 58 -6.57 4.08 -4.77
CA TRP A 58 -7.07 4.14 -6.15
C TRP A 58 -6.03 4.61 -7.17
N ALA A 59 -5.22 5.60 -6.81
CA ALA A 59 -4.17 6.11 -7.70
C ALA A 59 -3.11 5.05 -7.99
N ASP A 60 -2.73 4.25 -6.99
CA ASP A 60 -1.78 3.14 -7.16
C ASP A 60 -2.36 2.02 -8.01
N PHE A 61 -3.63 1.69 -7.84
CA PHE A 61 -4.29 0.68 -8.67
C PHE A 61 -4.32 1.10 -10.14
N ARG A 62 -4.71 2.35 -10.42
CA ARG A 62 -4.68 2.87 -11.80
C ARG A 62 -3.27 2.88 -12.39
N THR A 63 -2.26 3.23 -11.60
CA THR A 63 -0.86 3.15 -12.04
C THR A 63 -0.41 1.71 -12.25
N ALA A 64 -0.80 0.77 -11.39
CA ALA A 64 -0.52 -0.65 -11.59
C ALA A 64 -1.06 -1.14 -12.93
N PHE A 65 -2.35 -0.89 -13.21
CA PHE A 65 -2.97 -1.30 -14.48
C PHE A 65 -2.33 -0.62 -15.70
N TRP A 66 -2.03 0.68 -15.61
CA TRP A 66 -1.33 1.39 -16.67
C TRP A 66 0.05 0.81 -16.96
N LEU A 67 0.86 0.53 -15.93
CA LEU A 67 2.17 -0.10 -16.07
C LEU A 67 2.07 -1.48 -16.71
N ARG A 68 1.07 -2.29 -16.33
CA ARG A 68 0.84 -3.60 -16.93
C ARG A 68 0.54 -3.54 -18.43
N GLN A 69 -0.16 -2.49 -18.88
CA GLN A 69 -0.59 -2.33 -20.27
C GLN A 69 0.45 -1.61 -21.14
N THR A 70 1.21 -0.68 -20.56
CA THR A 70 2.08 0.23 -21.31
C THR A 70 3.52 -0.26 -21.39
N ASP A 71 3.97 -1.08 -20.44
CA ASP A 71 5.36 -1.54 -20.42
C ASP A 71 5.65 -2.49 -21.60
N PRO A 72 6.64 -2.17 -22.47
CA PRO A 72 7.01 -3.04 -23.58
C PRO A 72 7.55 -4.39 -23.11
N ASN A 73 8.09 -4.47 -21.89
CA ASN A 73 8.50 -5.71 -21.27
C ASN A 73 7.37 -6.23 -20.36
N VAL A 74 6.62 -7.22 -20.86
CA VAL A 74 5.46 -7.83 -20.16
C VAL A 74 5.83 -8.34 -18.76
N ILE A 75 7.04 -8.87 -18.57
CA ILE A 75 7.48 -9.42 -17.29
C ILE A 75 7.68 -8.29 -16.27
N ARG A 76 8.37 -7.22 -16.68
CA ARG A 76 8.58 -6.03 -15.85
C ARG A 76 7.26 -5.34 -15.52
N GLY A 77 6.37 -5.18 -16.51
CA GLY A 77 5.04 -4.59 -16.32
C GLY A 77 4.22 -5.37 -15.30
N ARG A 78 4.26 -6.71 -15.33
CA ARG A 78 3.62 -7.58 -14.33
C ARG A 78 4.24 -7.42 -12.94
N ALA A 79 5.56 -7.38 -12.84
CA ALA A 79 6.25 -7.22 -11.56
C ALA A 79 5.90 -5.87 -10.91
N CYS A 80 5.96 -4.78 -11.68
CA CYS A 80 5.62 -3.45 -11.20
C CYS A 80 4.12 -3.30 -10.91
N PHE A 81 3.25 -3.99 -11.65
CA PHE A 81 1.83 -4.09 -11.34
C PHE A 81 1.60 -4.62 -9.92
N TRP A 82 2.23 -5.74 -9.55
CA TRP A 82 2.09 -6.31 -8.20
C TRP A 82 2.66 -5.39 -7.13
N MET A 83 3.77 -4.72 -7.40
CA MET A 83 4.37 -3.75 -6.48
C MET A 83 3.43 -2.57 -6.20
N TYR A 84 2.88 -1.93 -7.24
CA TYR A 84 1.92 -0.83 -7.07
C TYR A 84 0.59 -1.30 -6.47
N LEU A 85 0.11 -2.50 -6.82
CA LEU A 85 -1.08 -3.09 -6.19
C LEU A 85 -0.86 -3.29 -4.69
N THR A 86 0.31 -3.81 -4.29
CA THR A 86 0.72 -3.96 -2.89
C THR A 86 0.73 -2.61 -2.18
N SER A 87 1.32 -1.58 -2.80
CA SER A 87 1.33 -0.22 -2.23
C SER A 87 -0.07 0.35 -2.03
N GLY A 88 -0.97 0.16 -3.01
CA GLY A 88 -2.36 0.60 -2.90
C GLY A 88 -3.10 -0.11 -1.76
N VAL A 89 -2.99 -1.44 -1.67
CA VAL A 89 -3.60 -2.22 -0.57
C VAL A 89 -3.04 -1.80 0.78
N TRP A 90 -1.73 -1.57 0.88
CA TRP A 90 -1.09 -1.10 2.11
C TRP A 90 -1.64 0.26 2.57
N LYS A 91 -1.82 1.23 1.66
CA LYS A 91 -2.44 2.53 2.00
C LYS A 91 -3.88 2.37 2.46
N VAL A 92 -4.67 1.51 1.78
CA VAL A 92 -6.05 1.21 2.18
C VAL A 92 -6.09 0.60 3.58
N ALA A 93 -5.20 -0.34 3.88
CA ALA A 93 -5.12 -0.98 5.20
C ALA A 93 -4.76 0.02 6.31
N ILE A 94 -3.77 0.90 6.07
CA ILE A 94 -3.41 1.95 7.04
C ILE A 94 -4.56 2.92 7.29
N MET A 95 -5.25 3.37 6.24
CA MET A 95 -6.39 4.26 6.40
C MET A 95 -7.56 3.58 7.10
N GLY A 96 -7.82 2.31 6.80
CA GLY A 96 -8.81 1.51 7.51
C GLY A 96 -8.50 1.38 9.00
N PHE A 97 -7.23 1.12 9.34
CA PHE A 97 -6.77 1.08 10.73
C PHE A 97 -6.91 2.43 11.44
N ALA A 98 -6.51 3.52 10.80
CA ALA A 98 -6.66 4.87 11.35
C ALA A 98 -8.14 5.23 11.57
N MET A 99 -9.03 4.87 10.63
CA MET A 99 -10.47 5.04 10.77
C MET A 99 -11.03 4.22 11.92
N ALA A 100 -10.58 2.97 12.10
CA ALA A 100 -11.02 2.14 13.22
C ALA A 100 -10.62 2.75 14.58
N ILE A 101 -9.40 3.27 14.71
CA ILE A 101 -8.96 3.99 15.92
C ILE A 101 -9.84 5.22 16.16
N LEU A 102 -10.08 6.04 15.13
CA LEU A 102 -10.91 7.24 15.24
C LEU A 102 -12.32 6.90 15.72
N VAL A 103 -12.95 5.88 15.13
CA VAL A 103 -14.28 5.40 15.57
C VAL A 103 -14.23 4.91 17.02
N GLY A 104 -13.19 4.19 17.42
CA GLY A 104 -13.00 3.75 18.81
C GLY A 104 -12.91 4.93 19.80
N ILE A 105 -12.15 5.98 19.46
CA ILE A 105 -12.03 7.18 20.30
C ILE A 105 -13.37 7.90 20.41
N LEU A 106 -14.07 8.11 19.28
CA LEU A 106 -15.39 8.74 19.27
C LEU A 106 -16.41 7.92 20.08
N TYR A 107 -16.31 6.59 20.01
CA TYR A 107 -17.16 5.70 20.79
C TYR A 107 -16.94 5.86 22.30
N ILE A 108 -15.67 5.91 22.75
CA ILE A 108 -15.30 6.14 24.16
C ILE A 108 -15.76 7.53 24.62
N ALA A 109 -15.53 8.57 23.83
CA ALA A 109 -15.96 9.94 24.15
C ALA A 109 -17.50 10.08 24.25
N HIS A 110 -18.23 9.37 23.38
CA HIS A 110 -19.69 9.28 23.49
C HIS A 110 -20.13 8.41 24.69
N GLN A 111 -19.26 7.55 25.22
CA GLN A 111 -19.58 6.72 26.38
C GLN A 111 -19.64 7.56 27.65
N GLU A 112 -18.70 8.48 27.84
CA GLU A 112 -18.64 9.36 29.00
C GLU A 112 -19.86 10.29 29.14
N ASN A 113 -20.53 10.61 28.02
CA ASN A 113 -21.68 11.51 28.01
C ASN A 113 -23.04 10.79 28.17
N ALA A 114 -23.07 9.46 28.34
CA ALA A 114 -24.33 8.72 28.38
C ALA A 114 -24.90 8.54 29.79
N PRO A 115 -26.23 8.55 29.95
CA PRO A 115 -26.88 8.35 31.24
C PRO A 115 -26.60 6.93 31.80
N PRO A 116 -26.43 6.79 33.13
CA PRO A 116 -25.96 5.57 33.78
C PRO A 116 -26.86 4.31 33.62
N GLY A 117 -28.06 4.44 33.04
CA GLY A 117 -28.99 3.33 32.86
C GLY A 117 -28.81 2.46 31.60
N GLN A 118 -27.89 2.81 30.68
CA GLN A 118 -27.76 2.13 29.37
C GLN A 118 -26.52 1.24 29.20
N LEU A 119 -25.77 0.95 30.26
CA LEU A 119 -24.44 0.32 30.17
C LEU A 119 -24.45 -1.10 29.54
N PHE A 120 -25.41 -1.96 29.91
CA PHE A 120 -25.43 -3.37 29.48
C PHE A 120 -25.63 -3.60 27.96
N LYS A 121 -26.55 -2.86 27.32
CA LYS A 121 -26.75 -2.98 25.85
C LYS A 121 -25.54 -2.48 25.05
N ARG A 122 -24.70 -1.67 25.69
CA ARG A 122 -23.62 -0.94 25.03
C ARG A 122 -22.31 -1.73 25.00
N GLU A 123 -22.00 -2.46 26.07
CA GLU A 123 -20.84 -3.37 26.08
C GLU A 123 -20.89 -4.39 24.94
N GLN A 124 -22.06 -4.98 24.69
CA GLN A 124 -22.24 -5.95 23.61
C GLN A 124 -21.99 -5.34 22.22
N SER A 125 -22.30 -4.05 22.03
CA SER A 125 -22.04 -3.35 20.77
C SER A 125 -20.55 -3.02 20.56
N ALA A 126 -19.82 -2.69 21.65
CA ALA A 126 -18.37 -2.46 21.59
C ALA A 126 -17.61 -3.73 21.23
N GLU A 127 -17.97 -4.86 21.85
CA GLU A 127 -17.30 -6.13 21.61
C GLU A 127 -17.45 -6.56 20.15
N GLN A 128 -18.67 -6.47 19.60
CA GLN A 128 -18.93 -6.76 18.18
C GLN A 128 -18.13 -5.85 17.24
N LEU A 129 -18.04 -4.56 17.57
CA LEU A 129 -17.26 -3.60 16.79
C LEU A 129 -15.76 -3.93 16.84
N ALA A 130 -15.24 -4.26 18.01
CA ALA A 130 -13.84 -4.61 18.22
C ALA A 130 -13.47 -5.91 17.49
N ILE A 131 -14.28 -6.95 17.61
CA ILE A 131 -14.10 -8.21 16.88
C ILE A 131 -14.12 -7.97 15.37
N GLY A 132 -15.10 -7.22 14.87
CA GLY A 132 -15.22 -6.88 13.45
C GLY A 132 -14.02 -6.08 12.93
N ALA A 133 -13.55 -5.09 13.70
CA ALA A 133 -12.37 -4.29 13.36
C ALA A 133 -11.10 -5.15 13.33
N THR A 134 -10.89 -6.01 14.33
CA THR A 134 -9.75 -6.92 14.39
C THR A 134 -9.74 -7.91 13.22
N LEU A 135 -10.89 -8.53 12.90
CA LEU A 135 -10.98 -9.43 11.75
C LEU A 135 -10.71 -8.71 10.42
N THR A 136 -11.23 -7.50 10.25
CA THR A 136 -10.99 -6.68 9.05
C THR A 136 -9.52 -6.30 8.94
N MET A 137 -8.89 -5.92 10.04
CA MET A 137 -7.46 -5.61 10.12
C MET A 137 -6.60 -6.84 9.76
N LEU A 138 -6.90 -8.00 10.33
CA LEU A 138 -6.20 -9.25 10.03
C LEU A 138 -6.36 -9.64 8.55
N ALA A 139 -7.57 -9.52 7.99
CA ALA A 139 -7.80 -9.79 6.59
C ALA A 139 -7.03 -8.82 5.68
N GLY A 140 -7.07 -7.53 5.98
CA GLY A 140 -6.37 -6.49 5.21
C GLY A 140 -4.85 -6.68 5.21
N PHE A 141 -4.26 -6.90 6.39
CA PHE A 141 -2.83 -7.17 6.52
C PHE A 141 -2.44 -8.53 5.94
N GLY A 142 -3.31 -9.54 6.04
CA GLY A 142 -3.12 -10.84 5.41
C GLY A 142 -3.04 -10.73 3.88
N ILE A 143 -3.98 -10.04 3.25
CA ILE A 143 -3.97 -9.79 1.80
C ILE A 143 -2.74 -8.98 1.39
N CYS A 144 -2.39 -7.93 2.15
CA CYS A 144 -1.18 -7.14 1.90
C CYS A 144 0.11 -7.99 1.98
N SER A 145 0.17 -8.91 2.94
CA SER A 145 1.28 -9.85 3.12
C SER A 145 1.39 -10.81 1.93
N LEU A 146 0.27 -11.36 1.46
CA LEU A 146 0.24 -12.23 0.27
C LEU A 146 0.71 -11.51 -0.99
N PHE A 147 0.29 -10.25 -1.19
CA PHE A 147 0.72 -9.45 -2.33
C PHE A 147 2.20 -9.06 -2.23
N THR A 148 2.69 -8.77 -1.02
CA THR A 148 4.11 -8.53 -0.78
C THR A 148 4.93 -9.77 -1.13
N LEU A 149 4.55 -10.94 -0.63
CA LEU A 149 5.23 -12.21 -0.94
C LEU A 149 5.24 -12.46 -2.45
N ARG A 150 4.10 -12.29 -3.12
CA ARG A 150 3.98 -12.44 -4.58
C ARG A 150 4.89 -11.47 -5.33
N THR A 151 4.97 -10.22 -4.88
CA THR A 151 5.86 -9.19 -5.44
C THR A 151 7.33 -9.59 -5.26
N ILE A 152 7.72 -10.10 -4.09
CA ILE A 152 9.08 -10.58 -3.83
C ILE A 152 9.41 -11.77 -4.74
N LEU A 153 8.51 -12.75 -4.85
CA LEU A 153 8.72 -13.95 -5.67
C LEU A 153 8.86 -13.63 -7.16
N ILE A 154 8.01 -12.74 -7.71
CA ILE A 154 8.10 -12.33 -9.12
C ILE A 154 9.37 -11.53 -9.37
N GLY A 155 9.71 -10.58 -8.49
CA GLY A 155 10.91 -9.76 -8.63
C GLY A 155 12.18 -10.60 -8.57
N ARG A 156 12.23 -11.58 -7.66
CA ARG A 156 13.32 -12.55 -7.56
C ARG A 156 13.42 -13.44 -8.79
N ARG A 157 12.32 -14.02 -9.26
CA ARG A 157 12.30 -14.96 -10.39
C ARG A 157 12.77 -14.31 -11.69
N HIS A 158 12.46 -13.04 -11.88
CA HIS A 158 12.73 -12.32 -13.12
C HIS A 158 13.81 -11.23 -12.99
N GLN A 159 14.49 -11.15 -11.83
CA GLN A 159 15.53 -10.17 -11.53
C GLN A 159 15.11 -8.71 -11.82
N VAL A 160 13.84 -8.39 -11.58
CA VAL A 160 13.30 -7.04 -11.81
C VAL A 160 13.60 -6.17 -10.60
N ARG A 161 14.19 -4.99 -10.84
CA ARG A 161 14.38 -3.96 -9.82
C ARG A 161 13.19 -3.03 -9.79
N TYR A 162 12.66 -2.76 -8.60
CA TYR A 162 11.47 -1.96 -8.39
C TYR A 162 11.78 -0.49 -8.19
N TRP A 163 10.98 0.34 -8.87
CA TRP A 163 10.90 1.78 -8.65
C TRP A 163 9.45 2.14 -8.32
N LEU A 164 9.21 2.60 -7.09
CA LEU A 164 7.92 3.10 -6.64
C LEU A 164 8.09 4.57 -6.29
N SER A 165 7.49 5.46 -7.06
CA SER A 165 7.54 6.90 -6.78
C SER A 165 6.22 7.58 -7.10
N SER A 166 5.95 8.69 -6.40
CA SER A 166 4.77 9.52 -6.67
C SER A 166 4.83 10.18 -8.06
N GLY A 167 6.04 10.40 -8.60
CA GLY A 167 6.26 10.92 -9.95
C GLY A 167 5.69 10.04 -11.05
N THR A 168 5.67 8.72 -10.86
CA THR A 168 5.10 7.76 -11.82
C THR A 168 3.59 7.94 -12.00
N HIS A 169 2.87 8.44 -10.98
CA HIS A 169 1.45 8.79 -11.16
C HIS A 169 1.28 10.00 -12.10
N ARG A 170 2.21 10.96 -12.07
CA ARG A 170 2.19 12.14 -12.95
C ARG A 170 2.53 11.72 -14.39
N ASP A 171 3.56 10.90 -14.56
CA ASP A 171 3.92 10.34 -15.87
C ASP A 171 2.75 9.55 -16.49
N ARG A 172 2.02 8.76 -15.69
CA ARG A 172 0.79 8.10 -16.15
C ARG A 172 -0.26 9.09 -16.69
N VAL A 173 -0.51 10.18 -15.95
CA VAL A 173 -1.51 11.19 -16.35
C VAL A 173 -1.09 11.88 -17.65
N GLN A 174 0.19 12.16 -17.79
CA GLN A 174 0.78 12.76 -19.00
C GLN A 174 1.03 11.75 -20.13
N ARG A 175 0.80 10.45 -19.88
CA ARG A 175 1.11 9.34 -20.79
C ARG A 175 2.58 9.31 -21.22
N ASN A 176 3.48 9.77 -20.36
CA ASN A 176 4.92 9.73 -20.60
C ASN A 176 5.44 8.31 -20.35
N TRP A 177 6.24 7.80 -21.28
CA TRP A 177 6.99 6.56 -21.10
C TRP A 177 8.42 6.71 -21.64
N PRO A 178 9.45 6.20 -20.93
CA PRO A 178 9.39 5.58 -19.60
C PRO A 178 9.08 6.60 -18.48
N PRO A 179 8.61 6.16 -17.30
CA PRO A 179 8.51 7.05 -16.15
C PRO A 179 9.88 7.61 -15.77
N ARG A 180 10.00 8.94 -15.75
CA ARG A 180 11.24 9.67 -15.46
C ARG A 180 11.13 10.53 -14.20
N LEU A 181 9.91 10.86 -13.80
CA LEU A 181 9.66 11.72 -12.65
C LEU A 181 9.77 10.92 -11.35
N GLY A 182 10.33 11.57 -10.33
CA GLY A 182 10.43 11.03 -8.97
C GLY A 182 11.86 11.08 -8.44
N GLN A 183 12.05 11.73 -7.30
CA GLN A 183 13.36 11.81 -6.63
C GLN A 183 13.59 10.63 -5.67
N HIS A 184 12.52 10.10 -5.08
CA HIS A 184 12.58 9.11 -4.03
C HIS A 184 11.92 7.79 -4.46
N ASN A 185 12.56 6.67 -4.10
CA ASN A 185 12.04 5.32 -4.29
C ASN A 185 11.44 4.79 -2.98
N ASP A 186 10.13 4.82 -2.88
CA ASP A 186 9.36 4.32 -1.74
C ASP A 186 9.20 2.79 -1.73
N ALA A 187 9.76 2.08 -2.72
CA ALA A 187 9.64 0.62 -2.81
C ALA A 187 10.21 -0.07 -1.57
N SER A 188 11.32 0.47 -1.04
CA SER A 188 11.95 -0.03 0.18
C SER A 188 11.01 -0.01 1.37
N LYS A 189 10.24 1.07 1.55
CA LYS A 189 9.30 1.25 2.67
C LYS A 189 8.16 0.25 2.60
N ILE A 190 7.58 0.06 1.41
CA ILE A 190 6.48 -0.90 1.21
C ILE A 190 6.96 -2.33 1.43
N LEU A 191 8.08 -2.74 0.83
CA LEU A 191 8.63 -4.09 1.04
C LEU A 191 9.00 -4.34 2.49
N LEU A 192 9.66 -3.38 3.15
CA LEU A 192 9.98 -3.45 4.57
C LEU A 192 8.72 -3.66 5.41
N SER A 193 7.71 -2.83 5.21
CA SER A 193 6.46 -2.93 5.97
C SER A 193 5.74 -4.26 5.74
N GLY A 194 5.71 -4.75 4.50
CA GLY A 194 5.07 -6.02 4.17
C GLY A 194 5.81 -7.22 4.74
N ILE A 195 7.15 -7.18 4.79
CA ILE A 195 7.96 -8.21 5.45
C ILE A 195 7.75 -8.18 6.96
N SER A 196 7.72 -6.99 7.57
CA SER A 196 7.41 -6.87 9.00
C SER A 196 6.05 -7.49 9.33
N LEU A 197 5.04 -7.27 8.49
CA LEU A 197 3.71 -7.88 8.65
C LEU A 197 3.75 -9.41 8.49
N ILE A 198 4.44 -9.92 7.47
CA ILE A 198 4.63 -11.37 7.28
C ILE A 198 5.31 -11.99 8.50
N SER A 199 6.40 -11.38 8.98
CA SER A 199 7.12 -11.84 10.16
C SER A 199 6.21 -11.83 11.38
N LEU A 200 5.45 -10.77 11.62
CA LEU A 200 4.52 -10.68 12.75
C LEU A 200 3.43 -11.76 12.72
N LEU A 201 2.94 -12.14 11.54
CA LEU A 201 1.93 -13.18 11.37
C LEU A 201 2.50 -14.61 11.51
N ILE A 202 3.69 -14.86 10.96
CA ILE A 202 4.31 -16.20 10.97
C ILE A 202 4.95 -16.50 12.32
N LEU A 203 5.51 -15.49 13.00
CA LEU A 203 6.24 -15.66 14.24
C LEU A 203 5.50 -16.47 15.30
N PRO A 204 4.27 -16.11 15.74
CA PRO A 204 3.57 -16.84 16.79
C PRO A 204 3.32 -18.32 16.41
N ILE A 205 3.01 -18.57 15.15
CA ILE A 205 2.79 -19.92 14.62
C ILE A 205 4.10 -20.72 14.68
N SER A 206 5.19 -20.13 14.19
CA SER A 206 6.50 -20.79 14.18
C SER A 206 7.04 -21.05 15.60
N THR A 207 6.83 -20.13 16.55
CA THR A 207 7.23 -20.30 17.94
C THR A 207 6.42 -21.40 18.62
N ALA A 208 5.10 -21.47 18.37
CA ALA A 208 4.26 -22.52 18.93
C ALA A 208 4.66 -23.91 18.41
N ILE A 209 4.95 -24.03 17.10
CA ILE A 209 5.45 -25.27 16.50
C ILE A 209 6.81 -25.64 17.10
N LEU A 210 7.73 -24.69 17.23
CA LEU A 210 9.05 -24.94 17.81
C LEU A 210 8.96 -25.43 19.26
N ILE A 211 8.11 -24.80 20.07
CA ILE A 211 7.86 -25.22 21.45
C ILE A 211 7.31 -26.65 21.48
N ALA A 212 6.30 -26.95 20.66
CA ALA A 212 5.73 -28.30 20.58
C ALA A 212 6.75 -29.38 20.18
N ILE A 213 7.74 -29.04 19.34
CA ILE A 213 8.81 -29.96 18.92
C ILE A 213 9.89 -30.10 20.01
N MET A 214 10.19 -29.04 20.76
CA MET A 214 11.25 -29.02 21.77
C MET A 214 10.82 -29.57 23.13
N ASP A 215 9.52 -29.49 23.46
CA ASP A 215 8.92 -30.01 24.70
C ASP A 215 9.36 -31.45 25.05
N PRO A 216 9.33 -32.44 24.13
CA PRO A 216 9.77 -33.80 24.45
C PRO A 216 11.28 -33.97 24.61
N ILE A 217 12.10 -33.02 24.13
CA ILE A 217 13.58 -33.13 24.12
C ILE A 217 14.17 -32.49 25.37
N ILE A 218 13.69 -31.29 25.72
CA ILE A 218 14.28 -30.45 26.77
C ILE A 218 13.45 -30.55 28.07
N GLY A 219 12.22 -31.05 27.99
CA GLY A 219 11.24 -31.02 29.05
C GLY A 219 10.37 -29.76 29.01
N PRO A 220 9.33 -29.70 29.86
CA PRO A 220 8.34 -28.63 29.83
C PRO A 220 8.94 -27.28 30.17
N ILE A 221 8.78 -26.33 29.24
CA ILE A 221 9.14 -24.93 29.46
C ILE A 221 8.13 -24.33 30.45
N PRO A 222 8.58 -23.68 31.54
CA PRO A 222 7.68 -22.97 32.45
C PRO A 222 6.82 -21.96 31.70
N VAL A 223 5.50 -22.00 31.88
CA VAL A 223 4.53 -21.13 31.18
C VAL A 223 4.82 -19.63 31.39
N ASP A 224 5.42 -19.28 32.53
CA ASP A 224 5.79 -17.91 32.88
C ASP A 224 6.94 -17.36 32.00
N PHE A 225 7.75 -18.23 31.39
CA PHE A 225 8.87 -17.82 30.54
C PHE A 225 8.44 -17.50 29.10
N LEU A 226 7.31 -18.08 28.67
CA LEU A 226 6.77 -17.96 27.31
C LEU A 226 6.51 -16.50 26.88
N PRO A 227 5.86 -15.63 27.68
CA PRO A 227 5.67 -14.23 27.30
C PRO A 227 6.98 -13.45 27.22
N LEU A 228 7.94 -13.71 28.12
CA LEU A 228 9.25 -13.04 28.09
C LEU A 228 10.05 -13.42 26.84
N LEU A 229 10.04 -14.71 26.47
CA LEU A 229 10.63 -15.19 25.23
C LEU A 229 9.95 -14.55 24.01
N TYR A 230 8.62 -14.50 23.99
CA TYR A 230 7.87 -13.88 22.90
C TYR A 230 8.23 -12.39 22.73
N VAL A 231 8.26 -11.63 23.82
CA VAL A 231 8.66 -10.21 23.83
C VAL A 231 10.09 -10.05 23.31
N PHE A 232 11.02 -10.89 23.76
CA PHE A 232 12.41 -10.87 23.28
C PHE A 232 12.50 -11.12 21.77
N ILE A 233 11.79 -12.11 21.26
CA ILE A 233 11.78 -12.44 19.83
C ILE A 233 11.16 -11.30 19.01
N VAL A 234 10.05 -10.71 19.47
CA VAL A 234 9.38 -9.61 18.77
C VAL A 234 10.20 -8.32 18.79
N LEU A 235 10.82 -7.97 19.92
CA LEU A 235 11.56 -6.72 20.06
C LEU A 235 12.97 -6.77 19.46
N LEU A 236 13.64 -7.91 19.52
CA LEU A 236 15.03 -8.05 19.06
C LEU A 236 15.14 -8.95 17.83
N GLY A 237 14.54 -10.15 17.87
CA GLY A 237 14.64 -11.11 16.78
C GLY A 237 14.08 -10.58 15.46
N VAL A 238 12.83 -10.10 15.47
CA VAL A 238 12.12 -9.65 14.26
C VAL A 238 12.84 -8.46 13.59
N PRO A 239 13.19 -7.35 14.28
CA PRO A 239 13.92 -6.25 13.66
C PRO A 239 15.27 -6.68 13.09
N THR A 240 16.05 -7.52 13.79
CA THR A 240 17.34 -8.00 13.28
C THR A 240 17.17 -8.79 11.99
N VAL A 241 16.23 -9.74 11.94
CA VAL A 241 15.95 -10.52 10.72
C VAL A 241 15.48 -9.62 9.58
N ILE A 242 14.62 -8.63 9.87
CA ILE A 242 14.14 -7.67 8.88
C ILE A 242 15.28 -6.84 8.31
N LEU A 243 16.17 -6.30 9.15
CA LEU A 243 17.30 -5.49 8.70
C LEU A 243 18.24 -6.29 7.79
N LEU A 244 18.59 -7.53 8.19
CA LEU A 244 19.43 -8.42 7.38
C LEU A 244 18.78 -8.75 6.04
N LEU A 245 17.48 -9.06 6.04
CA LEU A 245 16.73 -9.35 4.81
C LEU A 245 16.61 -8.11 3.93
N MET A 246 16.46 -6.92 4.52
CA MET A 246 16.31 -5.67 3.78
C MET A 246 17.58 -5.22 3.09
N ASP A 247 18.75 -5.42 3.70
CA ASP A 247 20.02 -5.14 3.04
C ASP A 247 20.22 -6.04 1.82
N TRP A 248 19.82 -7.31 1.94
CA TRP A 248 19.81 -8.24 0.81
C TRP A 248 18.81 -7.80 -0.27
N LEU A 249 17.57 -7.50 0.09
CA LEU A 249 16.53 -7.05 -0.85
C LEU A 249 16.88 -5.74 -1.54
N ARG A 250 17.48 -4.78 -0.82
CA ARG A 250 17.85 -3.49 -1.39
C ARG A 250 18.87 -3.64 -2.52
N LYS A 251 19.86 -4.52 -2.33
CA LYS A 251 20.88 -4.79 -3.35
C LYS A 251 20.30 -5.47 -4.60
N TRP A 252 19.31 -6.34 -4.42
CA TRP A 252 18.78 -7.18 -5.50
C TRP A 252 17.58 -6.59 -6.21
N MET A 253 16.65 -5.99 -5.47
CA MET A 253 15.29 -5.71 -5.92
C MET A 253 14.94 -4.23 -5.94
N ILE A 254 15.78 -3.34 -5.45
CA ILE A 254 15.45 -1.91 -5.38
C ILE A 254 16.32 -1.14 -6.39
N ALA A 255 15.66 -0.45 -7.30
CA ALA A 255 16.33 0.41 -8.26
C ALA A 255 16.87 1.67 -7.56
N ALA A 256 18.11 2.07 -7.84
CA ALA A 256 18.70 3.29 -7.29
C ALA A 256 18.21 4.52 -8.07
N ARG A 257 17.90 4.34 -9.36
CA ARG A 257 17.36 5.35 -10.27
C ARG A 257 16.19 4.79 -11.08
N PRO A 258 15.28 5.63 -11.61
CA PRO A 258 14.18 5.15 -12.46
C PRO A 258 14.67 4.34 -13.67
N ALA A 259 15.81 4.74 -14.25
CA ALA A 259 16.42 4.07 -15.40
C ALA A 259 16.85 2.62 -15.11
N ASP A 260 17.19 2.28 -13.86
CA ASP A 260 17.56 0.90 -13.49
C ASP A 260 16.34 -0.05 -13.53
N CYS A 261 15.12 0.50 -13.41
CA CYS A 261 13.88 -0.25 -13.51
C CYS A 261 13.38 -0.25 -14.97
N TRP A 262 13.25 0.92 -15.57
CA TRP A 262 12.54 1.10 -16.85
C TRP A 262 13.45 1.03 -18.09
N GLY A 263 14.77 1.13 -17.91
CA GLY A 263 15.71 1.37 -19.01
C GLY A 263 15.70 2.83 -19.48
N THR A 264 16.56 3.15 -20.44
CA THR A 264 16.66 4.49 -21.04
C THR A 264 15.92 4.61 -22.36
N ASP A 265 15.57 3.49 -22.99
CA ASP A 265 15.04 3.49 -24.34
C ASP A 265 13.58 4.01 -24.33
N PRO A 266 13.27 5.07 -25.10
CA PRO A 266 11.89 5.49 -25.29
C PRO A 266 11.09 4.37 -25.97
N LEU A 267 9.77 4.35 -25.77
CA LEU A 267 8.93 3.46 -26.57
C LEU A 267 9.17 3.77 -28.05
N PRO A 268 9.19 2.75 -28.95
CA PRO A 268 9.11 3.01 -30.37
C PRO A 268 7.88 3.87 -30.61
N ASP A 269 8.04 4.99 -31.32
CA ASP A 269 6.93 5.90 -31.61
C ASP A 269 5.74 5.05 -32.09
N PRO A 270 4.59 5.06 -31.41
CA PRO A 270 3.45 4.30 -31.86
C PRO A 270 3.19 4.77 -33.28
N LYS A 271 3.28 3.85 -34.26
CA LYS A 271 3.02 4.14 -35.68
C LYS A 271 1.86 5.12 -35.72
N PRO A 272 2.00 6.31 -36.33
CA PRO A 272 1.07 7.42 -36.18
C PRO A 272 -0.33 6.89 -36.42
N THR A 273 -1.01 6.60 -35.30
CA THR A 273 -2.38 6.11 -35.33
C THR A 273 -3.09 7.39 -35.65
N LYS A 274 -3.47 7.57 -36.93
CA LYS A 274 -4.11 8.79 -37.45
C LYS A 274 -4.95 9.36 -36.32
N ALA A 275 -4.51 10.49 -35.77
CA ALA A 275 -5.20 11.09 -34.66
C ALA A 275 -6.69 11.13 -35.06
N PRO A 276 -7.61 10.65 -34.21
CA PRO A 276 -9.02 10.81 -34.51
C PRO A 276 -9.21 12.30 -34.87
N PRO A 277 -9.89 12.60 -35.99
CA PRO A 277 -10.03 13.98 -36.46
C PRO A 277 -10.46 14.84 -35.27
N ALA A 278 -9.76 15.97 -35.07
CA ALA A 278 -10.01 16.88 -33.96
C ALA A 278 -11.52 17.11 -33.83
N HIS A 279 -12.05 17.01 -32.62
CA HIS A 279 -13.47 17.27 -32.40
C HIS A 279 -13.73 18.72 -32.85
N PRO A 280 -14.77 19.00 -33.65
CA PRO A 280 -15.03 20.34 -34.19
C PRO A 280 -15.06 21.45 -33.13
N ASP A 281 -15.36 21.09 -31.88
CA ASP A 281 -15.45 21.99 -30.74
C ASP A 281 -14.10 22.48 -30.21
N ASP A 282 -12.99 21.78 -30.53
CA ASP A 282 -11.63 22.16 -30.11
C ASP A 282 -11.08 23.36 -30.92
N VAL A 283 -11.73 23.70 -32.04
CA VAL A 283 -11.34 24.82 -32.92
C VAL A 283 -11.78 26.17 -32.35
N TRP A 284 -12.87 26.22 -31.58
CA TRP A 284 -13.46 27.47 -31.09
C TRP A 284 -12.83 28.03 -29.81
N MET A 285 -11.95 27.28 -29.13
CA MET A 285 -11.28 27.75 -27.91
C MET A 285 -9.90 28.40 -28.15
N GLN A 286 -9.49 28.57 -29.42
CA GLN A 286 -8.18 29.16 -29.79
C GLN A 286 -8.27 30.58 -30.37
N SER A 287 -9.45 31.20 -30.38
CA SER A 287 -9.66 32.61 -30.72
C SER A 287 -9.95 33.44 -29.47
#